data_AF-A0A6A5WHZ0-F1
#
_entry.id   AF-A0A6A5WHZ0-F1
#
_cell.length_a   1.000
_cell.length_b   1.000
_cell.length_c   1.000
_cell.angle_alpha   90.00
_cell.angle_beta   90.00
_cell.angle_gamma   90.00
#
_symmetry.space_group_name_H-M   'P 1'
#
loop_
_entity.id
_entity.type
_entity.pdbx_description
1 polymer ?
#
loop_
_entity_poly.entity_id
_entity_poly.type
_entity_poly.pdbx_seq_one_letter_code
_entity_poly.pdbx_strand_id
1 'polypeptide(L)'
;MENIHDFLDGFGIHIDNKPVTQVFVSAILLAGIVAIIQPIFGAFRVLLSLFVLRGEPLTQHAPRGTWALITGASDGIGKEFALALAAKGYNLLLVSRTSSKLESLSSEITTKYESKISVKTLAMDFAKNNDSDYAALKELVQGLDVGILVNNVGLSHSIPVPFVETPAEELRDIIMINCIATLKVTQLITPGMISRQRGLILTMASFGGAFPTPLLATYSGSKAFLQQWSTALGSELEQYNVKVQCIQSHLITTAMSKIRKPSLLVPNPKQFVSSVLGKIGQHGGALGIAHTSSPYWSHGLMHWFLMTFVGERSNFLVNTNRGMHEDIRKRALRKAARDAKKQ
;
A
#
# COMPACT_ATOMS: atom_id res chain seq x y z
N MET A 1 39.39 -16.88 -24.28
CA MET A 1 39.61 -17.71 -23.07
C MET A 1 40.89 -17.30 -22.34
N GLU A 2 41.96 -16.85 -23.03
CA GLU A 2 43.15 -16.25 -22.37
C GLU A 2 42.80 -15.13 -21.37
N ASN A 3 41.95 -14.16 -21.75
CA ASN A 3 41.55 -13.06 -20.85
C ASN A 3 40.88 -13.48 -19.54
N ILE A 4 40.29 -14.69 -19.45
CA ILE A 4 39.67 -15.18 -18.20
C ILE A 4 40.73 -15.83 -17.31
N HIS A 5 41.70 -16.54 -17.89
CA HIS A 5 42.81 -17.11 -17.14
C HIS A 5 43.68 -16.02 -16.51
N ASP A 6 44.10 -15.02 -17.30
CA ASP A 6 44.92 -13.92 -16.79
C ASP A 6 44.19 -13.11 -15.69
N PHE A 7 42.88 -12.94 -15.85
CA PHE A 7 42.04 -12.27 -14.84
C PHE A 7 42.00 -13.05 -13.52
N LEU A 8 41.84 -14.38 -13.57
CA LEU A 8 41.70 -15.22 -12.38
C LEU A 8 43.04 -15.53 -11.70
N ASP A 9 44.12 -15.65 -12.47
CA ASP A 9 45.48 -15.73 -11.94
C ASP A 9 45.84 -14.44 -11.19
N GLY A 10 45.34 -13.28 -11.63
CA GLY A 10 45.43 -12.02 -10.88
C GLY A 10 44.74 -12.04 -9.50
N PHE A 11 43.80 -12.96 -9.27
CA PHE A 11 43.19 -13.23 -7.96
C PHE A 11 43.76 -14.49 -7.27
N GLY A 12 44.82 -15.08 -7.81
CA GLY A 12 45.46 -16.29 -7.26
C GLY A 12 44.66 -17.58 -7.47
N ILE A 13 43.74 -17.62 -8.43
CA ILE A 13 42.89 -18.79 -8.72
C ILE A 13 43.38 -19.46 -10.01
N HIS A 14 44.12 -20.55 -9.87
CA HIS A 14 44.60 -21.33 -11.02
C HIS A 14 43.57 -22.36 -11.48
N ILE A 15 43.27 -22.40 -12.78
CA ILE A 15 42.28 -23.32 -13.37
C ILE A 15 42.98 -24.29 -14.32
N ASP A 16 42.80 -25.59 -14.07
CA ASP A 16 43.28 -26.65 -14.95
C ASP A 16 42.72 -26.49 -16.38
N ASN A 17 43.55 -26.72 -17.40
CA ASN A 17 43.24 -26.49 -18.83
C ASN A 17 42.23 -27.47 -19.44
N LYS A 18 41.59 -28.30 -18.62
CA LYS A 18 40.53 -29.22 -19.08
C LYS A 18 39.33 -28.40 -19.60
N PRO A 19 38.85 -28.65 -20.84
CA PRO A 19 37.74 -27.90 -21.43
C PRO A 19 36.48 -27.87 -20.56
N VAL A 20 36.17 -28.98 -19.89
CA VAL A 20 35.00 -29.07 -18.99
C VAL A 20 35.13 -28.13 -17.79
N THR A 21 36.31 -28.03 -17.19
CA THR A 21 36.59 -27.14 -16.06
C THR A 21 36.47 -25.67 -16.49
N GLN A 22 37.01 -25.32 -17.65
CA GLN A 22 36.94 -23.94 -18.17
C GLN A 22 35.49 -23.50 -18.46
N VAL A 23 34.67 -24.38 -19.04
CA VAL A 23 33.24 -24.11 -19.28
C VAL A 23 32.50 -23.92 -17.95
N PHE A 24 32.74 -24.79 -16.96
CA PHE A 24 32.10 -24.70 -15.65
C PHE A 24 32.46 -23.42 -14.90
N VAL A 25 33.74 -23.05 -14.87
CA VAL A 25 34.18 -21.82 -14.19
C VAL A 25 33.66 -20.58 -14.91
N SER A 26 33.68 -20.56 -16.24
CA SER A 26 33.11 -19.44 -17.02
C SER A 26 31.61 -19.26 -16.74
N ALA A 27 30.86 -20.36 -16.61
CA ALA A 27 29.45 -20.33 -16.25
C ALA A 27 29.22 -19.77 -14.84
N ILE A 28 30.02 -20.17 -13.85
CA ILE A 28 29.95 -19.64 -12.48
C ILE A 28 30.29 -18.14 -12.45
N LEU A 29 31.34 -17.72 -13.16
CA LEU A 29 31.72 -16.31 -13.24
C LEU A 29 30.62 -15.47 -13.87
N LEU A 30 30.02 -15.94 -14.97
CA LEU A 30 28.89 -15.27 -15.60
C LEU A 30 27.69 -15.18 -14.65
N ALA A 31 27.38 -16.26 -13.92
CA ALA A 31 26.33 -16.25 -12.90
C ALA A 31 26.63 -15.25 -11.77
N GLY A 32 27.88 -15.17 -11.31
CA GLY A 32 28.33 -14.19 -10.32
C GLY A 32 28.21 -12.75 -10.81
N ILE A 33 28.62 -12.48 -12.05
CA ILE A 33 28.47 -11.16 -12.69
C ILE A 33 27.01 -10.76 -12.76
N VAL A 34 26.13 -11.65 -13.23
CA VAL A 34 24.68 -11.39 -13.29
C VAL A 34 24.11 -11.13 -11.90
N ALA A 35 24.50 -11.92 -10.89
CA ALA A 35 24.06 -11.76 -9.52
C ALA A 35 24.47 -10.41 -8.90
N ILE A 36 25.62 -9.84 -9.31
CA ILE A 36 26.09 -8.51 -8.87
C ILE A 36 25.42 -7.38 -9.66
N ILE A 37 25.27 -7.53 -10.97
CA ILE A 37 24.70 -6.49 -11.85
C ILE A 37 23.21 -6.29 -11.58
N GLN A 38 22.45 -7.35 -11.31
CA GLN A 38 21.00 -7.28 -11.13
C GLN A 38 20.58 -6.30 -10.00
N PRO A 39 21.14 -6.34 -8.78
CA PRO A 39 20.88 -5.34 -7.75
C PRO A 39 21.32 -3.93 -8.13
N ILE A 40 22.44 -3.74 -8.83
CA ILE A 40 22.91 -2.41 -9.25
C ILE A 40 21.91 -1.78 -10.24
N PHE A 41 21.47 -2.56 -11.22
CA PHE A 41 20.46 -2.12 -12.17
C PHE A 41 19.10 -1.89 -11.49
N GLY A 42 18.74 -2.74 -10.53
CA GLY A 42 17.56 -2.57 -9.68
C GLY A 42 17.59 -1.26 -8.91
N ALA A 43 18.71 -0.93 -8.26
CA ALA A 43 18.91 0.33 -7.54
C ALA A 43 18.70 1.53 -8.47
N PHE A 44 19.32 1.50 -9.66
CA PHE A 44 19.15 2.56 -10.66
C PHE A 44 17.68 2.74 -11.06
N ARG A 45 16.95 1.66 -11.35
CA ARG A 45 15.52 1.71 -11.69
C ARG A 45 14.67 2.27 -10.55
N VAL A 46 14.96 1.89 -9.31
CA VAL A 46 14.25 2.41 -8.13
C VAL A 46 14.52 3.90 -7.95
N LEU A 47 15.77 4.35 -8.08
CA LEU A 47 16.12 5.77 -8.01
C LEU A 47 15.42 6.57 -9.12
N LEU A 48 15.43 6.07 -10.36
CA LEU A 48 14.68 6.69 -11.45
C LEU A 48 13.18 6.76 -11.14
N SER A 49 12.56 5.67 -10.71
CA SER A 49 11.13 5.61 -10.42
C SER A 49 10.74 6.54 -9.27
N LEU A 50 11.56 6.64 -8.22
CA LEU A 50 11.27 7.48 -7.05
C LEU A 50 11.55 8.97 -7.29
N PHE A 51 12.63 9.33 -7.98
CA PHE A 51 13.10 10.73 -8.02
C PHE A 51 12.97 11.40 -9.40
N VAL A 52 12.97 10.64 -10.50
CA VAL A 52 13.06 11.22 -11.86
C VAL A 52 11.76 11.03 -12.65
N LEU A 53 11.27 9.80 -12.76
CA LEU A 53 10.11 9.46 -13.59
C LEU A 53 8.82 9.98 -12.95
N ARG A 54 7.96 10.60 -13.76
CA ARG A 54 6.63 11.04 -13.34
C ARG A 54 5.63 9.89 -13.46
N GLY A 55 4.61 9.90 -12.61
CA GLY A 55 3.47 9.00 -12.76
C GLY A 55 2.52 9.41 -13.89
N GLU A 56 1.66 8.48 -14.26
CA GLU A 56 0.50 8.70 -15.14
C GLU A 56 -0.42 9.78 -14.52
N PRO A 57 -0.84 10.81 -15.27
CA PRO A 57 -1.72 11.83 -14.72
C PRO A 57 -3.11 11.24 -14.44
N LEU A 58 -3.76 11.65 -13.35
CA LEU A 58 -5.11 11.17 -12.99
C LEU A 58 -6.13 11.29 -14.13
N THR A 59 -6.00 12.33 -14.97
CA THR A 59 -6.86 12.57 -16.13
C THR A 59 -6.78 11.48 -17.20
N GLN A 60 -5.72 10.67 -17.22
CA GLN A 60 -5.60 9.51 -18.09
C GLN A 60 -6.57 8.38 -17.69
N HIS A 61 -6.87 8.25 -16.40
CA HIS A 61 -7.75 7.20 -15.87
C HIS A 61 -9.17 7.71 -15.61
N ALA A 62 -9.30 9.00 -15.28
CA ALA A 62 -10.56 9.62 -14.90
C ALA A 62 -10.53 11.12 -15.29
N PRO A 63 -11.35 11.57 -16.26
CA PRO A 63 -11.48 12.99 -16.58
C PRO A 63 -11.83 13.83 -15.36
N ARG A 64 -11.51 15.13 -15.37
CA ARG A 64 -11.95 16.02 -14.29
C ARG A 64 -13.48 16.09 -14.26
N GLY A 65 -14.05 16.30 -13.08
CA GLY A 65 -15.50 16.28 -12.87
C GLY A 65 -16.09 14.88 -12.66
N THR A 66 -15.34 13.79 -12.86
CA THR A 66 -15.79 12.46 -12.43
C THR A 66 -15.73 12.32 -10.91
N TRP A 67 -16.34 11.26 -10.40
CA TRP A 67 -16.40 10.96 -8.98
C TRP A 67 -15.22 10.11 -8.51
N ALA A 68 -14.69 10.43 -7.34
CA ALA A 68 -13.77 9.62 -6.58
C ALA A 68 -14.48 9.10 -5.31
N LEU A 69 -14.53 7.78 -5.16
CA LEU A 69 -15.02 7.14 -3.94
C LEU A 69 -13.83 6.86 -3.02
N ILE A 70 -13.88 7.37 -1.78
CA ILE A 70 -12.85 7.11 -0.76
C ILE A 70 -13.48 6.41 0.44
N THR A 71 -13.03 5.20 0.75
CA THR A 71 -13.39 4.50 2.00
C THR A 71 -12.47 4.90 3.14
N GLY A 72 -12.99 5.03 4.36
CA GLY A 72 -12.21 5.53 5.51
C GLY A 72 -11.82 7.01 5.36
N ALA A 73 -12.68 7.82 4.75
CA ALA A 73 -12.37 9.21 4.36
C ALA A 73 -12.28 10.22 5.53
N SER A 74 -12.73 9.86 6.74
CA SER A 74 -12.92 10.82 7.82
C SER A 74 -11.63 11.34 8.48
N ASP A 75 -10.49 10.68 8.28
CA ASP A 75 -9.22 11.05 8.93
C ASP A 75 -8.00 10.51 8.16
N GLY A 76 -6.80 10.94 8.54
CA GLY A 76 -5.53 10.40 8.08
C GLY A 76 -5.36 10.42 6.56
N ILE A 77 -4.97 9.27 6.00
CA ILE A 77 -4.69 9.10 4.57
C ILE A 77 -5.95 9.33 3.73
N GLY A 78 -7.10 8.79 4.16
CA GLY A 78 -8.37 8.95 3.45
C GLY A 78 -8.83 10.40 3.37
N LYS A 79 -8.74 11.15 4.49
CA LYS A 79 -9.05 12.59 4.48
C LYS A 79 -8.15 13.35 3.50
N GLU A 80 -6.86 13.04 3.50
CA GLU A 80 -5.92 13.71 2.60
C GLU A 80 -6.17 13.37 1.13
N PHE A 81 -6.53 12.11 0.80
CA PHE A 81 -6.97 11.78 -0.56
C PHE A 81 -8.19 12.61 -0.98
N ALA A 82 -9.19 12.75 -0.11
CA ALA A 82 -10.36 13.58 -0.38
C ALA A 82 -9.96 15.03 -0.70
N LEU A 83 -9.13 15.65 0.14
CA LEU A 83 -8.65 17.02 -0.05
C LEU A 83 -7.83 17.17 -1.34
N ALA A 84 -6.93 16.23 -1.62
CA ALA A 84 -6.04 16.27 -2.78
C ALA A 84 -6.79 16.04 -4.10
N LEU A 85 -7.80 15.15 -4.12
CA LEU A 85 -8.64 14.90 -5.28
C LEU A 85 -9.62 16.05 -5.51
N ALA A 86 -10.18 16.65 -4.45
CA ALA A 86 -10.94 17.89 -4.56
C ALA A 86 -10.10 19.00 -5.22
N ALA A 87 -8.86 19.21 -4.76
CA ALA A 87 -7.96 20.22 -5.34
C ALA A 87 -7.69 20.03 -6.84
N LYS A 88 -7.90 18.81 -7.35
CA LYS A 88 -7.71 18.45 -8.77
C LYS A 88 -9.01 18.45 -9.58
N GLY A 89 -10.14 18.82 -8.97
CA GLY A 89 -11.45 18.98 -9.63
C GLY A 89 -12.26 17.70 -9.76
N TYR A 90 -12.10 16.74 -8.83
CA TYR A 90 -12.93 15.53 -8.77
C TYR A 90 -14.06 15.69 -7.75
N ASN A 91 -15.26 15.25 -8.14
CA ASN A 91 -16.38 15.07 -7.22
C ASN A 91 -16.08 13.94 -6.24
N LEU A 92 -16.65 13.96 -5.04
CA LEU A 92 -16.24 13.06 -3.97
C LEU A 92 -17.42 12.30 -3.38
N LEU A 93 -17.29 10.98 -3.28
CA LEU A 93 -18.14 10.14 -2.43
C LEU A 93 -17.32 9.66 -1.24
N LEU A 94 -17.60 10.21 -0.06
CA LEU A 94 -16.84 9.98 1.16
C LEU A 94 -17.56 8.95 2.04
N VAL A 95 -16.92 7.81 2.28
CA VAL A 95 -17.49 6.73 3.08
C VAL A 95 -16.66 6.52 4.35
N SER A 96 -17.28 6.61 5.52
CA SER A 96 -16.64 6.31 6.81
C SER A 96 -17.70 6.09 7.89
N ARG A 97 -17.30 5.69 9.10
CA ARG A 97 -18.22 5.36 10.20
C ARG A 97 -18.89 6.59 10.83
N THR A 98 -18.18 7.70 10.92
CA THR A 98 -18.60 8.85 11.73
C THR A 98 -19.21 9.94 10.85
N SER A 99 -20.54 10.05 10.84
CA SER A 99 -21.28 11.03 10.02
C SER A 99 -20.81 12.47 10.24
N SER A 100 -20.68 12.90 11.50
CA SER A 100 -20.27 14.28 11.84
C SER A 100 -18.89 14.66 11.29
N LYS A 101 -17.95 13.71 11.21
CA LYS A 101 -16.63 13.94 10.59
C LYS A 101 -16.72 14.04 9.06
N LEU A 102 -17.59 13.25 8.44
CA LEU A 102 -17.84 13.32 6.99
C LEU A 102 -18.50 14.64 6.61
N GLU A 103 -19.50 15.07 7.37
CA GLU A 103 -20.19 16.36 7.19
C GLU A 103 -19.21 17.53 7.34
N SER A 104 -18.37 17.51 8.40
CA SER A 104 -17.35 18.54 8.59
C SER A 104 -16.36 18.60 7.42
N LEU A 105 -15.89 17.46 6.92
CA LEU A 105 -15.00 17.40 5.77
C LEU A 105 -15.70 17.84 4.47
N SER A 106 -16.96 17.46 4.28
CA SER A 106 -17.78 17.88 3.15
C SER A 106 -17.94 19.40 3.12
N SER A 107 -18.25 20.02 4.26
CA SER A 107 -18.35 21.47 4.42
C SER A 107 -17.01 22.18 4.20
N GLU A 108 -15.90 21.63 4.71
CA GLU A 108 -14.54 22.14 4.47
C GLU A 108 -14.24 22.19 2.96
N ILE A 109 -14.53 21.11 2.24
CA ILE A 109 -14.28 20.99 0.79
C ILE A 109 -15.19 21.91 -0.01
N THR A 110 -16.49 21.91 0.30
CA THR A 110 -17.48 22.71 -0.43
C THR A 110 -17.22 24.20 -0.28
N THR A 111 -16.83 24.64 0.93
CA THR A 111 -16.45 26.03 1.21
C THR A 111 -15.19 26.42 0.44
N LYS A 112 -14.16 25.55 0.44
CA LYS A 112 -12.87 25.85 -0.18
C LYS A 112 -12.92 25.95 -1.71
N TYR A 113 -13.82 25.20 -2.35
CA TYR A 113 -13.90 25.12 -3.82
C TYR A 113 -15.20 25.71 -4.39
N GLU A 114 -15.92 26.52 -3.59
CA GLU A 114 -17.05 27.36 -4.04
C GLU A 114 -18.10 26.59 -4.86
N SER A 115 -18.47 25.38 -4.43
CA SER A 115 -19.45 24.51 -5.11
C SER A 115 -19.06 24.02 -6.52
N LYS A 116 -17.82 24.24 -6.98
CA LYS A 116 -17.31 23.65 -8.24
C LYS A 116 -17.21 22.12 -8.19
N ILE A 117 -17.33 21.56 -6.99
CA ILE A 117 -17.18 20.14 -6.69
C ILE A 117 -18.38 19.70 -5.85
N SER A 118 -19.01 18.61 -6.28
CA SER A 118 -20.06 17.93 -5.53
C SER A 118 -19.46 16.92 -4.55
N VAL A 119 -19.96 16.92 -3.32
CA VAL A 119 -19.58 15.97 -2.28
C VAL A 119 -20.83 15.22 -1.80
N LYS A 120 -20.76 13.90 -1.81
CA LYS A 120 -21.74 12.99 -1.19
C LYS A 120 -21.05 12.25 -0.05
N THR A 121 -21.79 11.94 1.00
CA THR A 121 -21.27 11.24 2.18
C THR A 121 -22.14 10.03 2.50
N LEU A 122 -21.53 8.94 2.95
CA LEU A 122 -22.22 7.78 3.48
C LEU A 122 -21.60 7.35 4.80
N ALA A 123 -22.40 7.37 5.87
CA ALA A 123 -22.02 6.77 7.14
C ALA A 123 -22.18 5.24 7.04
N MET A 124 -21.09 4.50 7.16
CA MET A 124 -21.08 3.03 7.02
C MET A 124 -20.06 2.40 7.96
N ASP A 125 -20.51 1.40 8.73
CA ASP A 125 -19.62 0.58 9.56
C ASP A 125 -19.28 -0.75 8.90
N PHE A 126 -18.14 -0.76 8.23
CA PHE A 126 -17.59 -1.92 7.54
C PHE A 126 -17.35 -3.13 8.47
N ALA A 127 -17.21 -2.95 9.79
CA ALA A 127 -17.13 -4.07 10.73
C ALA A 127 -18.47 -4.83 10.85
N LYS A 128 -19.60 -4.14 10.68
CA LYS A 128 -20.92 -4.75 10.77
C LYS A 128 -21.29 -5.55 9.52
N ASN A 129 -20.72 -5.18 8.37
CA ASN A 129 -20.94 -5.85 7.09
C ASN A 129 -22.44 -5.98 6.72
N ASN A 130 -23.24 -4.97 7.07
CA ASN A 130 -24.69 -4.96 6.81
C ASN A 130 -24.97 -4.81 5.31
N ASP A 131 -25.82 -5.66 4.75
CA ASP A 131 -26.18 -5.57 3.33
C ASP A 131 -26.96 -4.29 2.97
N SER A 132 -27.70 -3.72 3.92
CA SER A 132 -28.37 -2.42 3.77
C SER A 132 -27.40 -1.29 3.45
N ASP A 133 -26.20 -1.30 4.06
CA ASP A 133 -25.21 -0.24 3.85
C ASP A 133 -24.61 -0.34 2.44
N TYR A 134 -24.39 -1.57 1.94
CA TYR A 134 -23.94 -1.79 0.57
C TYR A 134 -25.04 -1.48 -0.46
N ALA A 135 -26.31 -1.74 -0.13
CA ALA A 135 -27.44 -1.33 -0.96
C ALA A 135 -27.54 0.20 -1.06
N ALA A 136 -27.40 0.92 0.07
CA ALA A 136 -27.36 2.38 0.08
C ALA A 136 -26.15 2.93 -0.71
N LEU A 137 -24.99 2.28 -0.60
CA LEU A 137 -23.82 2.65 -1.42
C LEU A 137 -24.10 2.45 -2.91
N LYS A 138 -24.74 1.34 -3.29
CA LYS A 138 -25.10 1.03 -4.68
C LYS A 138 -26.04 2.08 -5.26
N GLU A 139 -27.05 2.49 -4.48
CA GLU A 139 -27.98 3.55 -4.85
C GLU A 139 -27.26 4.89 -5.02
N LEU A 140 -26.37 5.25 -4.08
CA LEU A 140 -25.62 6.51 -4.13
C LEU A 140 -24.70 6.63 -5.35
N VAL A 141 -24.13 5.52 -5.83
CA VAL A 141 -23.27 5.53 -7.03
C VAL A 141 -24.04 5.34 -8.33
N GLN A 142 -25.33 5.04 -8.27
CA GLN A 142 -26.16 4.88 -9.46
C GLN A 142 -26.18 6.18 -10.26
N GLY A 143 -25.86 6.08 -11.55
CA GLY A 143 -25.76 7.25 -12.44
C GLY A 143 -24.50 8.11 -12.24
N LEU A 144 -23.64 7.81 -11.26
CA LEU A 144 -22.37 8.51 -11.09
C LEU A 144 -21.28 7.89 -11.96
N ASP A 145 -20.51 8.74 -12.63
CA ASP A 145 -19.25 8.35 -13.26
C ASP A 145 -18.15 8.26 -12.20
N VAL A 146 -18.11 7.15 -11.46
CA VAL A 146 -17.02 6.86 -10.51
C VAL A 146 -15.79 6.40 -11.28
N GLY A 147 -14.82 7.30 -11.45
CA GLY A 147 -13.57 7.05 -12.18
C GLY A 147 -12.40 6.67 -11.27
N ILE A 148 -12.47 6.99 -9.98
CA ILE A 148 -11.42 6.69 -9.01
C ILE A 148 -12.03 5.99 -7.79
N LEU A 149 -11.45 4.87 -7.38
CA LEU A 149 -11.75 4.19 -6.14
C LEU A 149 -10.50 4.15 -5.26
N VAL A 150 -10.59 4.70 -4.05
CA VAL A 150 -9.54 4.62 -3.03
C VAL A 150 -10.02 3.70 -1.91
N ASN A 151 -9.61 2.43 -1.98
CA ASN A 151 -9.80 1.44 -0.91
C ASN A 151 -8.81 1.74 0.22
N ASN A 152 -9.19 2.67 1.10
CA ASN A 152 -8.35 3.14 2.20
C ASN A 152 -8.83 2.69 3.59
N VAL A 153 -10.11 2.32 3.75
CA VAL A 153 -10.59 1.82 5.05
C VAL A 153 -9.74 0.65 5.52
N GLY A 154 -9.39 0.64 6.80
CA GLY A 154 -8.57 -0.40 7.37
C GLY A 154 -8.59 -0.40 8.89
N LEU A 155 -8.31 -1.57 9.46
CA LEU A 155 -8.13 -1.79 10.88
C LEU A 155 -6.83 -2.58 11.10
N SER A 156 -6.07 -2.17 12.12
CA SER A 156 -4.95 -2.94 12.69
C SER A 156 -5.26 -3.22 14.15
N HIS A 157 -4.41 -4.01 14.80
CA HIS A 157 -4.60 -4.32 16.21
C HIS A 157 -4.50 -3.05 17.07
N SER A 158 -5.22 -3.04 18.18
CA SER A 158 -5.17 -1.95 19.14
C SER A 158 -3.76 -1.77 19.72
N ILE A 159 -3.07 -2.88 20.02
CA ILE A 159 -1.66 -2.97 20.38
C ILE A 159 -1.10 -4.28 19.78
N PRO A 160 0.22 -4.46 19.65
CA PRO A 160 0.75 -5.78 19.33
C PRO A 160 0.43 -6.77 20.44
N VAL A 161 -0.10 -7.93 20.07
CA VAL A 161 -0.62 -8.96 20.98
C VAL A 161 -0.41 -10.35 20.35
N PRO A 162 -0.02 -11.39 21.12
CA PRO A 162 0.05 -12.75 20.63
C PRO A 162 -1.30 -13.20 20.10
N PHE A 163 -1.27 -13.98 19.03
CA PHE A 163 -2.49 -14.43 18.37
C PHE A 163 -3.47 -15.11 19.34
N VAL A 164 -2.96 -15.98 20.23
CA VAL A 164 -3.75 -16.71 21.23
C VAL A 164 -4.38 -15.81 22.31
N GLU A 165 -3.89 -14.58 22.46
CA GLU A 165 -4.42 -13.59 23.41
C GLU A 165 -5.31 -12.54 22.74
N THR A 166 -5.46 -12.61 21.41
CA THR A 166 -6.21 -11.60 20.65
C THR A 166 -7.71 -11.89 20.75
N PRO A 167 -8.56 -10.91 21.14
CA PRO A 167 -10.01 -11.11 21.19
C PRO A 167 -10.59 -11.54 19.83
N ALA A 168 -11.51 -12.50 19.83
CA ALA A 168 -12.13 -13.00 18.61
C ALA A 168 -12.82 -11.91 17.78
N GLU A 169 -13.42 -10.92 18.44
CA GLU A 169 -14.05 -9.76 17.78
C GLU A 169 -13.01 -8.91 17.01
N GLU A 170 -11.83 -8.66 17.60
CA GLU A 170 -10.75 -7.91 16.94
C GLU A 170 -10.22 -8.67 15.72
N LEU A 171 -10.07 -9.99 15.82
CA LEU A 171 -9.69 -10.86 14.70
C LEU A 171 -10.71 -10.77 13.55
N ARG A 172 -12.00 -10.92 13.87
CA ARG A 172 -13.11 -10.83 12.91
C ARG A 172 -13.13 -9.47 12.22
N ASP A 173 -13.06 -8.39 12.99
CA ASP A 173 -13.20 -7.03 12.48
C ASP A 173 -12.05 -6.64 11.55
N ILE A 174 -10.82 -7.09 11.84
CA ILE A 174 -9.68 -6.90 10.93
C ILE A 174 -9.97 -7.55 9.56
N ILE A 175 -10.48 -8.78 9.52
CA ILE A 175 -10.79 -9.47 8.26
C ILE A 175 -11.99 -8.82 7.55
N MET A 176 -13.04 -8.48 8.29
CA MET A 176 -14.23 -7.84 7.72
C MET A 176 -13.89 -6.50 7.07
N ILE A 177 -13.14 -5.65 7.77
CA ILE A 177 -12.79 -4.32 7.26
C ILE A 177 -11.72 -4.40 6.18
N ASN A 178 -10.62 -5.13 6.38
CA ASN A 178 -9.50 -5.07 5.45
C ASN A 178 -9.77 -5.87 4.18
N CYS A 179 -10.44 -7.02 4.28
CA CYS A 179 -10.66 -7.93 3.16
C CYS A 179 -12.09 -7.81 2.62
N ILE A 180 -13.10 -8.17 3.41
CA ILE A 180 -14.48 -8.33 2.90
C ILE A 180 -15.06 -7.00 2.39
N ALA A 181 -14.89 -5.91 3.15
CA ALA A 181 -15.35 -4.60 2.72
C ALA A 181 -14.67 -4.14 1.43
N THR A 182 -13.34 -4.34 1.32
CA THR A 182 -12.59 -4.02 0.10
C THR A 182 -13.13 -4.78 -1.11
N LEU A 183 -13.42 -6.07 -0.97
CA LEU A 183 -14.02 -6.89 -2.03
C LEU A 183 -15.40 -6.36 -2.44
N LYS A 184 -16.32 -6.19 -1.48
CA LYS A 184 -17.70 -5.79 -1.74
C LYS A 184 -17.78 -4.40 -2.37
N VAL A 185 -17.02 -3.43 -1.86
CA VAL A 185 -16.96 -2.07 -2.45
C VAL A 185 -16.38 -2.13 -3.86
N THR A 186 -15.28 -2.86 -4.07
CA THR A 186 -14.66 -2.94 -5.40
C THR A 186 -15.60 -3.62 -6.41
N GLN A 187 -16.22 -4.74 -6.05
CA GLN A 187 -17.17 -5.44 -6.90
C GLN A 187 -18.39 -4.58 -7.30
N LEU A 188 -18.81 -3.66 -6.41
CA LEU A 188 -19.90 -2.73 -6.67
C LEU A 188 -19.51 -1.64 -7.68
N ILE A 189 -18.26 -1.16 -7.65
CA ILE A 189 -17.79 -0.03 -8.47
C ILE A 189 -17.22 -0.46 -9.83
N THR A 190 -16.47 -1.55 -9.86
CA THR A 190 -15.72 -2.02 -11.04
C THR A 190 -16.58 -2.19 -12.31
N PRO A 191 -17.84 -2.71 -12.26
CA PRO A 191 -18.65 -2.85 -13.47
C PRO A 191 -18.85 -1.54 -14.24
N GLY A 192 -18.97 -0.40 -13.53
CA GLY A 192 -19.06 0.91 -14.16
C GLY A 192 -17.74 1.33 -14.83
N MET A 193 -16.60 1.04 -14.20
CA MET A 193 -15.29 1.34 -14.78
C MET A 193 -15.04 0.51 -16.05
N ILE A 194 -15.44 -0.77 -16.04
CA ILE A 194 -15.38 -1.66 -17.21
C ILE A 194 -16.24 -1.13 -18.37
N SER A 195 -17.49 -0.75 -18.10
CA SER A 195 -18.38 -0.26 -19.16
C SER A 195 -17.87 1.03 -19.81
N ARG A 196 -17.14 1.86 -19.08
CA ARG A 196 -16.51 3.08 -19.57
C ARG A 196 -15.10 2.89 -20.14
N GLN A 197 -14.54 1.68 -20.04
CA GLN A 197 -13.17 1.36 -20.46
C GLN A 197 -12.11 2.28 -19.84
N ARG A 198 -12.34 2.69 -18.58
CA ARG A 198 -11.41 3.52 -17.81
C ARG A 198 -11.70 3.46 -16.32
N GLY A 199 -10.66 3.52 -15.52
CA GLY A 199 -10.76 3.72 -14.09
C GLY A 199 -9.42 3.58 -13.37
N LEU A 200 -9.39 4.02 -12.12
CA LEU A 200 -8.25 3.87 -11.22
C LEU A 200 -8.71 3.32 -9.87
N ILE A 201 -8.16 2.17 -9.48
CA ILE A 201 -8.38 1.54 -8.18
C ILE A 201 -7.06 1.59 -7.40
N LEU A 202 -7.04 2.36 -6.33
CA LEU A 202 -5.92 2.45 -5.39
C LEU A 202 -6.27 1.71 -4.10
N THR A 203 -5.51 0.67 -3.78
CA THR A 203 -5.72 -0.13 -2.56
C THR A 203 -4.61 0.12 -1.56
N MET A 204 -4.96 0.61 -0.37
CA MET A 204 -3.98 0.87 0.70
C MET A 204 -3.59 -0.44 1.41
N ALA A 205 -2.44 -0.98 1.00
CA ALA A 205 -1.80 -2.09 1.68
C ALA A 205 -0.82 -1.57 2.74
N SER A 206 0.14 -2.41 3.14
CA SER A 206 1.12 -2.09 4.17
C SER A 206 2.28 -3.05 4.06
N PHE A 207 3.47 -2.59 4.44
CA PHE A 207 4.64 -3.44 4.61
C PHE A 207 4.38 -4.67 5.47
N GLY A 208 3.42 -4.61 6.41
CA GLY A 208 3.02 -5.81 7.15
C GLY A 208 2.41 -6.93 6.30
N GLY A 209 2.00 -6.67 5.07
CA GLY A 209 1.56 -7.66 4.09
C GLY A 209 2.67 -8.25 3.23
N ALA A 210 3.78 -7.53 3.06
CA ALA A 210 4.97 -8.03 2.36
C ALA A 210 5.96 -8.71 3.33
N PHE A 211 6.10 -8.15 4.53
CA PHE A 211 7.02 -8.58 5.57
C PHE A 211 6.22 -9.07 6.78
N PRO A 212 6.30 -10.38 7.13
CA PRO A 212 5.55 -10.93 8.25
C PRO A 212 5.78 -10.14 9.54
N THR A 213 4.69 -9.89 10.25
CA THR A 213 4.63 -8.94 11.36
C THR A 213 4.13 -9.67 12.62
N PRO A 214 5.01 -10.36 13.37
CA PRO A 214 4.65 -11.08 14.59
C PRO A 214 3.97 -10.16 15.61
N LEU A 215 3.06 -10.70 16.42
CA LEU A 215 2.14 -9.97 17.31
C LEU A 215 1.07 -9.11 16.60
N LEU A 216 1.01 -9.16 15.27
CA LEU A 216 -0.04 -8.54 14.45
C LEU A 216 -0.49 -9.50 13.33
N ALA A 217 -0.47 -10.81 13.60
CA ALA A 217 -0.58 -11.87 12.60
C ALA A 217 -1.79 -11.72 11.66
N THR A 218 -2.98 -11.45 12.21
CA THR A 218 -4.22 -11.29 11.44
C THR A 218 -4.19 -10.05 10.54
N TYR A 219 -3.62 -8.95 11.04
CA TYR A 219 -3.42 -7.74 10.24
C TYR A 219 -2.43 -8.01 9.10
N SER A 220 -1.30 -8.64 9.41
CA SER A 220 -0.27 -9.04 8.44
C SER A 220 -0.89 -9.89 7.32
N GLY A 221 -1.63 -10.94 7.66
CA GLY A 221 -2.36 -11.78 6.71
C GLY A 221 -3.38 -11.01 5.87
N SER A 222 -4.15 -10.11 6.48
CA SER A 222 -5.13 -9.29 5.74
C SER A 222 -4.49 -8.35 4.71
N LYS A 223 -3.28 -7.83 4.99
CA LYS A 223 -2.55 -6.97 4.06
C LYS A 223 -1.83 -7.78 2.98
N ALA A 224 -1.40 -9.00 3.27
CA ALA A 224 -0.92 -9.96 2.26
C ALA A 224 -2.04 -10.37 1.29
N PHE A 225 -3.27 -10.56 1.80
CA PHE A 225 -4.46 -10.80 0.97
C PHE A 225 -4.65 -9.67 -0.05
N LEU A 226 -4.62 -8.40 0.39
CA LEU A 226 -4.77 -7.25 -0.51
C LEU A 226 -3.69 -7.17 -1.59
N GLN A 227 -2.46 -7.56 -1.26
CA GLN A 227 -1.35 -7.61 -2.22
C GLN A 227 -1.62 -8.62 -3.34
N GLN A 228 -1.93 -9.87 -2.96
CA GLN A 228 -2.19 -10.92 -3.94
C GLN A 228 -3.46 -10.62 -4.76
N TRP A 229 -4.53 -10.18 -4.08
CA TRP A 229 -5.80 -9.84 -4.70
C TRP A 229 -5.66 -8.68 -5.70
N SER A 230 -4.97 -7.60 -5.35
CA SER A 230 -4.78 -6.46 -6.25
C SER A 230 -3.95 -6.82 -7.48
N THR A 231 -2.99 -7.75 -7.35
CA THR A 231 -2.18 -8.24 -8.47
C THR A 231 -3.04 -9.03 -9.45
N ALA A 232 -3.86 -9.96 -8.95
CA ALA A 232 -4.77 -10.73 -9.78
C ALA A 232 -5.83 -9.84 -10.45
N LEU A 233 -6.51 -8.99 -9.67
CA LEU A 233 -7.53 -8.08 -10.18
C LEU A 233 -6.95 -7.11 -11.22
N GLY A 234 -5.75 -6.59 -11.00
CA GLY A 234 -5.09 -5.71 -11.96
C GLY A 234 -4.86 -6.36 -13.32
N SER A 235 -4.48 -7.64 -13.33
CA SER A 235 -4.29 -8.39 -14.57
C SER A 235 -5.62 -8.66 -15.29
N GLU A 236 -6.69 -8.97 -14.55
CA GLU A 236 -8.03 -9.16 -15.14
C GLU A 236 -8.59 -7.87 -15.78
N LEU A 237 -8.31 -6.73 -15.15
CA LEU A 237 -8.86 -5.44 -15.50
C LEU A 237 -8.06 -4.64 -16.54
N GLU A 238 -6.85 -5.08 -16.87
CA GLU A 238 -5.97 -4.42 -17.85
C GLU A 238 -6.62 -4.31 -19.23
N GLN A 239 -7.31 -5.36 -19.68
CA GLN A 239 -8.03 -5.38 -20.97
C GLN A 239 -9.16 -4.34 -21.06
N TYR A 240 -9.63 -3.82 -19.93
CA TYR A 240 -10.66 -2.80 -19.85
C TYR A 240 -10.09 -1.40 -19.58
N ASN A 241 -8.77 -1.24 -19.63
CA ASN A 241 -8.07 0.01 -19.32
C ASN A 241 -8.42 0.56 -17.91
N VAL A 242 -8.70 -0.36 -16.96
CA VAL A 242 -8.91 -0.03 -15.55
C VAL A 242 -7.63 -0.35 -14.79
N LYS A 243 -6.93 0.68 -14.31
CA LYS A 243 -5.68 0.55 -13.58
C LYS A 243 -5.95 0.13 -12.14
N VAL A 244 -5.36 -0.97 -11.70
CA VAL A 244 -5.31 -1.35 -10.28
C VAL A 244 -3.89 -1.12 -9.76
N GLN A 245 -3.77 -0.49 -8.59
CA GLN A 245 -2.49 -0.26 -7.93
C GLN A 245 -2.60 -0.50 -6.41
N CYS A 246 -1.88 -1.52 -5.94
CA CYS A 246 -1.65 -1.81 -4.54
C CYS A 246 -0.56 -0.88 -3.99
N ILE A 247 -0.87 -0.08 -3.00
CA ILE A 247 0.06 0.88 -2.40
C ILE A 247 0.62 0.30 -1.11
N GLN A 248 1.92 0.01 -1.14
CA GLN A 248 2.69 -0.52 -0.03
C GLN A 248 3.38 0.61 0.73
N SER A 249 3.04 0.76 2.01
CA SER A 249 3.64 1.77 2.89
C SER A 249 4.14 1.18 4.20
N HIS A 250 5.16 1.82 4.76
CA HIS A 250 5.50 1.68 6.17
C HIS A 250 4.61 2.62 7.01
N LEU A 251 5.08 2.98 8.21
CA LEU A 251 4.35 3.82 9.16
C LEU A 251 4.12 5.21 8.56
N ILE A 252 2.92 5.74 8.79
CA ILE A 252 2.49 7.09 8.42
C ILE A 252 1.89 7.71 9.68
N THR A 253 2.04 9.02 9.89
CA THR A 253 1.45 9.68 11.08
C THR A 253 -0.07 9.74 10.97
N THR A 254 -0.75 8.82 11.65
CA THR A 254 -2.22 8.71 11.67
C THR A 254 -2.69 8.28 13.06
N ALA A 255 -4.00 8.35 13.31
CA ALA A 255 -4.58 7.82 14.54
C ALA A 255 -4.26 6.32 14.73
N MET A 256 -4.22 5.54 13.63
CA MET A 256 -3.94 4.11 13.65
C MET A 256 -2.50 3.81 14.11
N SER A 257 -1.50 4.54 13.62
CA SER A 257 -0.09 4.30 14.01
C SER A 257 0.24 4.84 15.41
N LYS A 258 -0.60 5.73 15.95
CA LYS A 258 -0.38 6.45 17.22
C LYS A 258 0.90 7.30 17.23
N ILE A 259 1.48 7.57 16.05
CA ILE A 259 2.66 8.44 15.88
C ILE A 259 2.18 9.84 15.50
N ARG A 260 2.63 10.83 16.28
CA ARG A 260 2.19 12.23 16.13
C ARG A 260 3.16 13.12 15.37
N LYS A 261 4.45 12.77 15.32
CA LYS A 261 5.50 13.60 14.72
C LYS A 261 6.03 12.93 13.45
N PRO A 262 6.06 13.64 12.30
CA PRO A 262 6.64 13.09 11.09
C PRO A 262 8.16 12.97 11.19
N SER A 263 8.72 12.07 10.40
CA SER A 263 10.17 11.87 10.22
C SER A 263 10.45 11.44 8.79
N LEU A 264 11.73 11.26 8.42
CA LEU A 264 12.11 10.78 7.08
C LEU A 264 11.47 9.42 6.75
N LEU A 265 11.36 8.51 7.73
CA LEU A 265 10.77 7.19 7.57
C LEU A 265 9.26 7.15 7.85
N VAL A 266 8.71 8.19 8.48
CA VAL A 266 7.30 8.27 8.85
C VAL A 266 6.71 9.58 8.33
N PRO A 267 6.27 9.63 7.06
CA PRO A 267 5.67 10.84 6.49
C PRO A 267 4.33 11.18 7.16
N ASN A 268 3.92 12.43 6.98
CA ASN A 268 2.53 12.80 7.21
C ASN A 268 1.63 12.39 6.02
N PRO A 269 0.30 12.33 6.20
CA PRO A 269 -0.64 11.95 5.14
C PRO A 269 -0.46 12.77 3.86
N LYS A 270 -0.27 14.10 3.97
CA LYS A 270 -0.07 14.99 2.82
C LYS A 270 1.14 14.61 1.97
N GLN A 271 2.28 14.38 2.59
CA GLN A 271 3.50 13.94 1.90
C GLN A 271 3.29 12.58 1.22
N PHE A 272 2.64 11.66 1.92
CA PHE A 272 2.38 10.32 1.42
C PHE A 272 1.41 10.32 0.23
N VAL A 273 0.23 10.94 0.36
CA VAL A 273 -0.78 11.03 -0.71
C VAL A 273 -0.25 11.79 -1.92
N SER A 274 0.50 12.88 -1.71
CA SER A 274 1.17 13.58 -2.81
C SER A 274 2.10 12.65 -3.60
N SER A 275 2.86 11.81 -2.90
CA SER A 275 3.74 10.82 -3.54
C SER A 275 2.96 9.75 -4.31
N VAL A 276 1.87 9.23 -3.73
CA VAL A 276 0.99 8.25 -4.40
C VAL A 276 0.42 8.82 -5.68
N LEU A 277 -0.23 9.99 -5.61
CA LEU A 277 -0.87 10.62 -6.77
C LEU A 277 0.13 11.11 -7.83
N GLY A 278 1.37 11.42 -7.44
CA GLY A 278 2.44 11.81 -8.36
C GLY A 278 3.16 10.63 -9.03
N LYS A 279 2.90 9.39 -8.59
CA LYS A 279 3.61 8.17 -9.01
C LYS A 279 2.64 7.04 -9.41
N ILE A 280 1.45 7.38 -9.89
CA ILE A 280 0.52 6.41 -10.47
C ILE A 280 1.21 5.71 -11.64
N GLY A 281 1.06 4.39 -11.74
CA GLY A 281 1.73 3.54 -12.74
C GLY A 281 3.19 3.24 -12.45
N GLN A 282 3.83 3.91 -11.48
CA GLN A 282 5.22 3.66 -11.09
C GLN A 282 5.29 2.66 -9.93
N HIS A 283 6.27 1.75 -9.98
CA HIS A 283 6.50 0.77 -8.91
C HIS A 283 7.18 1.38 -7.67
N GLY A 284 7.96 2.45 -7.84
CA GLY A 284 8.82 2.96 -6.78
C GLY A 284 9.74 1.85 -6.25
N GLY A 285 9.64 1.55 -4.95
CA GLY A 285 10.41 0.47 -4.32
C GLY A 285 9.93 -0.96 -4.56
N ALA A 286 8.70 -1.15 -5.06
CA ALA A 286 8.11 -2.47 -5.29
C ALA A 286 8.54 -3.06 -6.65
N LEU A 287 9.84 -2.96 -6.97
CA LEU A 287 10.37 -3.37 -8.26
C LEU A 287 10.14 -4.87 -8.50
N GLY A 288 9.59 -5.21 -9.67
CA GLY A 288 9.29 -6.60 -10.05
C GLY A 288 7.99 -7.15 -9.47
N ILE A 289 7.20 -6.34 -8.74
CA ILE A 289 5.90 -6.74 -8.21
C ILE A 289 4.80 -6.06 -9.03
N ALA A 290 4.08 -6.85 -9.82
CA ALA A 290 3.02 -6.36 -10.70
C ALA A 290 1.92 -5.61 -9.92
N HIS A 291 1.34 -4.57 -10.54
CA HIS A 291 0.29 -3.72 -9.97
C HIS A 291 0.59 -3.14 -8.57
N THR A 292 1.86 -3.05 -8.17
CA THR A 292 2.24 -2.69 -6.80
C THR A 292 3.23 -1.55 -6.79
N SER A 293 3.08 -0.65 -5.81
CA SER A 293 3.88 0.55 -5.69
C SER A 293 4.24 0.87 -4.24
N SER A 294 5.49 1.25 -4.02
CA SER A 294 5.95 1.96 -2.82
C SER A 294 6.46 3.34 -3.20
N PRO A 295 5.56 4.34 -3.33
CA PRO A 295 5.87 5.59 -4.02
C PRO A 295 6.55 6.63 -3.13
N TYR A 296 6.42 6.54 -1.80
CA TYR A 296 7.11 7.45 -0.90
C TYR A 296 8.60 7.06 -0.81
N TRP A 297 9.50 7.99 -1.13
CA TRP A 297 10.91 7.69 -1.41
C TRP A 297 11.61 6.80 -0.37
N SER A 298 11.45 7.09 0.92
CA SER A 298 12.15 6.33 1.97
C SER A 298 11.54 4.95 2.18
N HIS A 299 10.22 4.82 2.02
CA HIS A 299 9.54 3.54 2.00
C HIS A 299 9.98 2.76 0.77
N GLY A 300 10.06 3.39 -0.40
CA GLY A 300 10.50 2.74 -1.63
C GLY A 300 11.92 2.17 -1.53
N LEU A 301 12.88 2.97 -1.05
CA LEU A 301 14.25 2.50 -0.82
C LEU A 301 14.29 1.34 0.18
N MET A 302 13.53 1.42 1.28
CA MET A 302 13.46 0.37 2.28
C MET A 302 12.84 -0.91 1.70
N HIS A 303 11.73 -0.81 0.98
CA HIS A 303 11.04 -1.95 0.36
C HIS A 303 12.01 -2.70 -0.56
N TRP A 304 12.62 -1.97 -1.50
CA TRP A 304 13.56 -2.56 -2.45
C TRP A 304 14.76 -3.21 -1.75
N PHE A 305 15.36 -2.54 -0.77
CA PHE A 305 16.49 -3.09 -0.02
C PHE A 305 16.13 -4.39 0.72
N LEU A 306 15.01 -4.39 1.44
CA LEU A 306 14.56 -5.57 2.18
C LEU A 306 14.26 -6.73 1.23
N MET A 307 13.61 -6.48 0.10
CA MET A 307 13.32 -7.49 -0.93
C MET A 307 14.59 -8.07 -1.54
N THR A 308 15.56 -7.21 -1.87
CA THR A 308 16.74 -7.60 -2.65
C THR A 308 17.80 -8.31 -1.81
N PHE A 309 18.03 -7.84 -0.59
CA PHE A 309 19.18 -8.28 0.22
C PHE A 309 18.82 -9.05 1.48
N VAL A 310 17.60 -8.89 2.00
CA VAL A 310 17.19 -9.49 3.28
C VAL A 310 16.22 -10.65 3.06
N GLY A 311 15.34 -10.54 2.06
CA GLY A 311 14.26 -11.48 1.78
C GLY A 311 13.01 -11.20 2.62
N GLU A 312 11.83 -11.31 1.98
CA GLU A 312 10.53 -10.96 2.57
C GLU A 312 10.21 -11.65 3.90
N ARG A 313 10.63 -12.92 4.02
CA ARG A 313 10.26 -13.82 5.13
C ARG A 313 11.49 -14.39 5.83
N SER A 314 12.65 -13.74 5.70
CA SER A 314 13.86 -14.24 6.34
C SER A 314 13.74 -14.19 7.86
N ASN A 315 14.38 -15.14 8.53
CA ASN A 315 14.38 -15.21 9.99
C ASN A 315 14.89 -13.92 10.63
N PHE A 316 15.87 -13.25 10.00
CA PHE A 316 16.36 -11.96 10.45
C PHE A 316 15.24 -10.91 10.51
N LEU A 317 14.54 -10.68 9.39
CA LEU A 317 13.49 -9.67 9.31
C LEU A 317 12.31 -9.98 10.26
N VAL A 318 11.90 -11.25 10.32
CA VAL A 318 10.82 -11.70 11.22
C VAL A 318 11.20 -11.49 12.69
N ASN A 319 12.44 -11.81 13.07
CA ASN A 319 12.93 -11.61 14.44
C ASN A 319 13.06 -10.14 14.81
N THR A 320 13.55 -9.29 13.90
CA THR A 320 13.61 -7.84 14.10
C THR A 320 12.22 -7.23 14.28
N ASN A 321 11.26 -7.60 13.43
CA ASN A 321 9.86 -7.16 13.56
C ASN A 321 9.25 -7.63 14.87
N ARG A 322 9.49 -8.89 15.29
CA ARG A 322 9.02 -9.42 16.57
C ARG A 322 9.53 -8.58 17.74
N GLY A 323 10.84 -8.33 17.83
CA GLY A 323 11.43 -7.54 18.92
C GLY A 323 10.85 -6.14 19.00
N MET A 324 10.68 -5.47 17.86
CA MET A 324 10.04 -4.16 17.78
C MET A 324 8.61 -4.17 18.36
N HIS A 325 7.80 -5.17 17.99
CA HIS A 325 6.42 -5.27 18.47
C HIS A 325 6.32 -5.66 19.94
N GLU A 326 7.21 -6.52 20.44
CA GLU A 326 7.28 -6.86 21.86
C GLU A 326 7.57 -5.60 22.70
N ASP A 327 8.46 -4.73 22.22
CA ASP A 327 8.76 -3.47 22.90
C ASP A 327 7.60 -2.47 22.85
N ILE A 328 6.89 -2.39 21.72
CA ILE A 328 5.67 -1.58 21.62
C ILE A 328 4.60 -2.12 22.59
N ARG A 329 4.41 -3.44 22.64
CA ARG A 329 3.48 -4.12 23.55
C ARG A 329 3.82 -3.80 25.01
N LYS A 330 5.07 -3.99 25.42
CA LYS A 330 5.55 -3.67 26.78
C LYS A 330 5.23 -2.23 27.16
N ARG A 331 5.48 -1.26 26.27
CA ARG A 331 5.17 0.16 26.51
C ARG A 331 3.67 0.40 26.65
N ALA A 332 2.86 -0.24 25.81
CA ALA A 332 1.41 -0.07 25.84
C ALA A 332 0.79 -0.65 27.11
N LEU A 333 1.20 -1.86 27.53
CA LEU A 333 0.75 -2.48 28.79
C LEU A 333 1.16 -1.67 30.01
N ARG A 334 2.40 -1.15 30.05
CA ARG A 334 2.85 -0.24 31.13
C ARG A 334 2.01 1.02 31.18
N LYS A 335 1.62 1.58 30.03
CA LYS A 335 0.74 2.75 29.98
C LYS A 335 -0.65 2.42 30.53
N ALA A 336 -1.27 1.33 30.07
CA ALA A 336 -2.58 0.88 30.54
C ALA A 336 -2.59 0.64 32.07
N ALA A 337 -1.55 -0.02 32.61
CA ALA A 337 -1.43 -0.25 34.05
C ALA A 337 -1.29 1.06 34.86
N ARG A 338 -0.61 2.08 34.31
CA ARG A 338 -0.54 3.40 34.97
C ARG A 338 -1.86 4.14 34.91
N ASP A 339 -2.57 4.05 33.80
CA ASP A 339 -3.86 4.74 33.62
C ASP A 339 -4.93 4.09 34.51
N ALA A 340 -4.93 2.77 34.67
CA ALA A 340 -5.81 2.03 35.59
C ALA A 340 -5.56 2.36 37.07
N LYS A 341 -4.33 2.73 37.46
CA LYS A 341 -4.01 3.17 38.83
C LYS A 341 -4.46 4.60 39.16
N LYS A 342 -4.86 5.37 38.15
CA LYS A 342 -5.32 6.77 38.30
C LYS A 342 -6.85 6.88 38.35
N GLN A 343 -7.56 5.78 38.08
CA GLN A 343 -9.01 5.67 38.16
C GLN A 343 -9.39 5.09 39.51
#